data_AF-A0A1E7N5S1-F1
#
_entry.id   AF-A0A1E7N5S1-F1
#
_cell.length_a   1.000
_cell.length_b   1.000
_cell.length_c   1.000
_cell.angle_alpha   90.00
_cell.angle_beta   90.00
_cell.angle_gamma   90.00
#
_symmetry.space_group_name_H-M   'P 1'
#
loop_
_entity.id
_entity.type
_entity.pdbx_description
1 polymer ?
#
loop_
_entity_poly.entity_id
_entity_poly.type
_entity_poly.pdbx_seq_one_letter_code
_entity_poly.pdbx_strand_id
1 'polypeptide(L)' 'MTAPHPAGDHAGRDPERSRIPLICPRCGHEQQVVPGGPERTVKVVHVGTGREACEPGDLARAPDEGT' A
#
# COMPACT_ATOMS: atom_id res chain seq x y z
N MET A 1 13.26 -46.56 12.83
CA MET A 1 13.75 -45.22 12.45
C MET A 1 12.64 -44.52 11.68
N THR A 2 11.97 -43.53 12.27
CA THR A 2 11.32 -42.38 11.60
C THR A 2 10.93 -41.40 12.71
N ALA A 3 11.65 -40.29 12.82
CA ALA A 3 11.25 -39.18 13.67
C ALA A 3 10.08 -38.44 12.97
N PRO A 4 9.00 -38.07 13.67
CA PRO A 4 8.06 -37.11 13.12
C PRO A 4 8.74 -35.74 13.13
N HIS A 5 8.95 -35.22 11.93
CA HIS A 5 9.46 -33.87 11.65
C HIS A 5 8.64 -32.82 12.42
N PRO A 6 9.25 -31.82 13.08
CA PRO A 6 8.48 -30.72 13.64
C PRO A 6 7.80 -29.99 12.48
N ALA A 7 6.47 -29.95 12.53
CA ALA A 7 5.66 -29.17 11.62
C ALA A 7 6.19 -27.74 11.61
N GLY A 8 6.63 -27.33 10.43
CA GLY A 8 7.22 -26.02 10.20
C GLY A 8 6.34 -24.93 10.76
N ASP A 9 7.00 -24.07 11.51
CA ASP A 9 6.57 -22.76 11.97
C ASP A 9 5.91 -21.99 10.80
N HIS A 10 4.57 -22.06 10.74
CA HIS A 10 3.75 -21.25 9.85
C HIS A 10 2.89 -20.31 10.69
N ALA A 11 3.50 -19.41 11.44
CA ALA A 11 2.77 -18.26 11.97
C ALA A 11 3.63 -17.01 12.18
N GLY A 12 4.91 -17.00 11.77
CA GLY A 12 5.65 -15.77 11.53
C GLY A 12 5.16 -15.04 10.26
N ARG A 13 3.88 -14.64 10.18
CA ARG A 13 3.48 -13.62 9.21
C ARG A 13 3.76 -12.27 9.85
N ASP A 14 5.04 -11.92 9.93
CA ASP A 14 5.47 -10.56 10.17
C ASP A 14 4.81 -9.67 9.09
N PRO A 15 3.84 -8.80 9.45
CA PRO A 15 3.12 -8.00 8.45
C PRO A 15 4.01 -6.91 7.84
N GLU A 16 5.24 -6.79 8.33
CA GLU A 16 6.26 -5.79 7.98
C GLU A 16 7.27 -6.29 6.95
N ARG A 17 6.89 -7.26 6.10
CA ARG A 17 7.66 -7.58 4.88
C ARG A 17 7.88 -6.28 4.11
N SER A 18 9.09 -5.72 4.18
CA SER A 18 9.50 -4.41 3.68
C SER A 18 8.70 -3.97 2.47
N ARG A 19 7.62 -3.23 2.69
CA ARG A 19 6.76 -2.75 1.60
C ARG A 19 7.45 -1.51 1.08
N ILE A 20 7.92 -1.58 -0.17
CA ILE A 20 8.37 -0.38 -0.89
C ILE A 20 7.25 0.66 -0.74
N PRO A 21 7.56 1.89 -0.26
CA PRO A 21 6.54 2.89 -0.04
C PRO A 21 5.83 3.17 -1.38
N LEU A 22 4.51 3.08 -1.36
CA LEU A 22 3.71 3.42 -2.53
C LEU A 22 3.70 4.95 -2.62
N ILE A 23 4.20 5.51 -3.70
CA ILE A 23 4.21 6.96 -3.91
C ILE A 23 3.17 7.30 -4.97
N CYS A 24 2.38 8.35 -4.74
CA CYS A 24 1.43 8.86 -5.71
C CYS A 24 2.18 9.49 -6.89
N PRO A 25 2.04 8.97 -8.11
CA PRO A 25 2.78 9.49 -9.27
C PRO A 25 2.37 10.91 -9.67
N ARG A 26 1.23 11.40 -9.15
CA ARG A 26 0.70 12.74 -9.43
C ARG A 26 1.24 13.82 -8.52
N CYS A 27 1.35 13.54 -7.24
CA CYS A 27 1.70 14.54 -6.21
C CYS A 27 2.95 14.19 -5.40
N GLY A 28 3.50 12.98 -5.55
CA GLY A 28 4.69 12.55 -4.83
C GLY A 28 4.46 12.16 -3.37
N HIS A 29 3.22 12.19 -2.89
CA HIS A 29 2.89 11.80 -1.51
C HIS A 29 2.85 10.28 -1.31
N GLU A 30 3.18 9.86 -0.10
CA GLU A 30 3.04 8.47 0.32
C GLU A 30 1.57 8.04 0.32
N GLN A 31 1.37 6.83 -0.18
CA GLN A 31 0.10 6.14 -0.25
C GLN A 31 0.16 4.84 0.55
N GLN A 32 -1.00 4.41 1.01
CA GLN A 32 -1.19 3.12 1.66
C GLN A 32 -2.36 2.38 1.03
N VAL A 33 -2.22 1.06 0.98
CA VAL A 33 -3.33 0.17 0.65
C VAL A 33 -4.17 -0.03 1.91
N VAL A 34 -5.43 0.34 1.84
CA VAL A 34 -6.44 0.03 2.85
C VAL A 34 -7.12 -1.27 2.42
N PRO A 35 -6.86 -2.39 3.12
CA PRO A 35 -7.53 -3.64 2.80
C PRO A 35 -9.04 -3.50 3.01
N GLY A 36 -9.79 -4.07 2.07
CA GLY A 36 -11.24 -4.14 2.12
C GLY A 36 -11.74 -5.15 3.16
N GLY A 37 -13.04 -5.09 3.44
CA GLY A 37 -13.78 -6.08 4.22
C GLY A 37 -14.68 -6.92 3.33
N PRO A 38 -15.52 -7.81 3.88
CA PRO A 38 -16.41 -8.67 3.08
C PRO A 38 -17.36 -7.89 2.15
N GLU A 39 -17.70 -6.65 2.53
CA GLU A 39 -18.58 -5.77 1.74
C GLU A 39 -17.86 -4.52 1.20
N ARG A 40 -16.54 -4.41 1.38
CA ARG A 40 -15.77 -3.21 0.99
C ARG A 40 -14.60 -3.60 0.11
N THR A 41 -14.43 -2.91 -1.01
CA THR A 41 -13.28 -3.11 -1.89
C THR A 41 -11.99 -2.59 -1.25
N VAL A 42 -10.87 -3.14 -1.69
CA VAL A 42 -9.54 -2.61 -1.37
C VAL A 42 -9.39 -1.22 -1.98
N LYS A 43 -8.79 -0.28 -1.23
CA LYS A 43 -8.56 1.10 -1.67
C LYS A 43 -7.11 1.49 -1.52
N VAL A 44 -6.68 2.49 -2.29
CA VAL A 44 -5.37 3.13 -2.14
C VAL A 44 -5.59 4.58 -1.81
N VAL A 45 -5.06 5.02 -0.67
CA VAL A 45 -5.27 6.39 -0.17
C VAL A 45 -3.94 7.03 0.21
N HIS A 46 -3.86 8.35 0.17
CA HIS A 46 -2.71 9.08 0.71
C HIS A 46 -2.65 8.92 2.23
N VAL A 47 -1.46 8.66 2.77
CA VAL A 47 -1.26 8.43 4.22
C VAL A 47 -1.66 9.66 5.04
N GLY A 48 -1.36 10.87 4.54
CA GLY A 48 -1.64 12.12 5.25
C GLY A 48 -3.11 12.57 5.23
N THR A 49 -3.87 12.22 4.19
CA THR A 49 -5.26 12.72 4.00
C THR A 49 -6.32 11.63 4.11
N GLY A 50 -5.96 10.36 3.99
CA GLY A 50 -6.90 9.24 3.92
C GLY A 50 -7.77 9.26 2.67
N ARG A 51 -7.45 10.09 1.66
CA ARG A 51 -8.22 10.25 0.42
C ARG A 51 -7.53 9.57 -0.75
N GLU A 52 -8.34 9.00 -1.64
CA GLU A 52 -7.88 8.39 -2.90
C GLU A 52 -7.44 9.49 -3.90
N ALA A 53 -8.11 10.64 -3.88
CA ALA A 53 -7.78 11.78 -4.74
C ALA A 53 -6.65 12.63 -4.15
N CYS A 54 -5.80 13.17 -5.02
CA CYS A 54 -4.85 14.22 -4.63
C CYS A 54 -5.61 15.51 -4.34
N GLU A 55 -5.12 16.30 -3.39
CA GLU A 55 -5.63 17.64 -3.16
C GLU A 55 -5.27 18.56 -4.34
N PRO A 56 -6.14 19.51 -4.71
CA PRO A 56 -5.92 20.40 -5.85
C PRO A 56 -4.64 21.24 -5.75
N GLY A 57 -4.18 21.57 -4.55
CA GLY A 57 -2.90 22.24 -4.32
C GLY A 57 -1.67 21.36 -4.62
N ASP A 58 -1.84 20.04 -4.57
CA ASP A 58 -0.80 19.04 -4.80
C ASP A 58 -0.73 18.58 -6.27
N LEU A 59 -1.74 18.96 -7.06
CA LEU A 59 -1.79 18.70 -8.49
C LEU A 59 -1.06 19.75 -9.32
N ALA A 60 -0.68 20.88 -8.72
CA ALA A 60 -0.04 22.00 -9.40
C ALA A 60 1.42 21.74 -9.84
N ARG A 61 1.93 20.52 -9.65
CA ARG A 61 3.26 20.09 -10.10
C ARG A 61 3.23 18.81 -10.94
N ALA A 62 2.19 18.59 -11.73
CA ALA A 62 2.31 17.66 -12.83
C ALA A 62 3.31 18.24 -13.86
N PRO A 63 4.37 17.51 -14.28
CA PRO A 63 5.02 17.86 -15.53
C PRO A 63 3.96 17.74 -16.62
N ASP A 64 3.82 18.82 -17.40
CA ASP A 64 3.09 18.88 -18.67
C ASP A 64 3.29 17.55 -19.44
N GLU A 65 2.21 16.80 -19.63
CA GLU A 65 2.22 15.64 -20.52
C GLU A 65 2.61 16.14 -21.91
N GLY A 66 3.79 15.71 -22.37
CA GLY A 66 4.45 16.22 -23.56
C GLY A 66 3.55 16.23 -24.80
N THR A 67 3.55 17.39 -25.46
CA THR A 67 3.14 17.61 -26.84
C THR A 67 3.95 16.83 -27.86
#